data_AF-A0A914XVG1-F1
#
_entry.id   AF-A0A914XVG1-F1
#
_cell.length_a   1.000
_cell.length_b   1.000
_cell.length_c   1.000
_cell.angle_alpha   90.00
_cell.angle_beta   90.00
_cell.angle_gamma   90.00
#
_symmetry.space_group_name_H-M   'P 1'
#
loop_
_entity.id
_entity.type
_entity.pdbx_description
1 polymer ?
#
loop_
_entity_poly.entity_id
_entity_poly.type
_entity_poly.pdbx_seq_one_letter_code
_entity_poly.pdbx_strand_id
1 'polypeptide(L)'
;MFGFIHESVHQMMIRRYGDDFWIAVLARTGFEMGKENIVNHYYPDGDTYALIDSVSALAKIPREQVWEMYGAFLIEYTMEIGWDELLRTMSPNLKGFFG
;
A
#
# COMPACT_ATOMS: atom_id res chain seq x y z
N MET A 1 9.51 -1.07 6.28
CA MET A 1 8.17 -1.64 6.54
C MET A 1 8.02 -3.06 5.95
N PHE A 2 7.09 -3.86 6.46
CA PHE A 2 6.84 -5.23 5.98
C PHE A 2 6.31 -5.22 4.54
N GLY A 3 6.73 -6.16 3.71
CA GLY A 3 6.46 -6.18 2.27
C GLY A 3 4.99 -6.26 1.90
N PHE A 4 4.15 -6.76 2.81
CA PHE A 4 2.70 -6.66 2.68
C PHE A 4 2.20 -5.23 2.44
N ILE A 5 2.86 -4.22 3.03
CA ILE A 5 2.53 -2.80 2.83
C ILE A 5 2.84 -2.38 1.40
N HIS A 6 3.96 -2.83 0.85
CA HIS A 6 4.32 -2.55 -0.54
C HIS A 6 3.37 -3.27 -1.51
N GLU A 7 2.99 -4.51 -1.20
CA GLU A 7 2.02 -5.26 -2.01
C GLU A 7 0.62 -4.61 -1.98
N SER A 8 0.17 -4.15 -0.83
CA SER A 8 -1.13 -3.44 -0.75
C SER A 8 -1.09 -2.09 -1.47
N VAL A 9 0.03 -1.35 -1.44
CA VAL A 9 0.21 -0.15 -2.29
C VAL A 9 0.21 -0.51 -3.78
N HIS A 10 0.92 -1.57 -4.17
CA HIS A 10 0.92 -2.07 -5.54
C HIS A 10 -0.50 -2.39 -6.02
N GLN A 11 -1.25 -3.18 -5.24
CA GLN A 11 -2.64 -3.54 -5.52
C GLN A 11 -3.55 -2.32 -5.62
N MET A 12 -3.38 -1.32 -4.75
CA MET A 12 -4.12 -0.06 -4.83
C MET A 12 -3.83 0.67 -6.15
N MET A 13 -2.56 0.71 -6.58
CA MET A 13 -2.15 1.42 -7.79
C MET A 13 -2.57 0.71 -9.07
N ILE A 14 -2.38 -0.60 -9.19
CA ILE A 14 -2.79 -1.34 -10.39
C ILE A 14 -4.30 -1.31 -10.59
N ARG A 15 -5.10 -1.41 -9.52
CA ARG A 15 -6.57 -1.35 -9.60
C ARG A 15 -7.08 0.01 -10.05
N ARG A 16 -6.35 1.08 -9.73
CA ARG A 16 -6.76 2.47 -10.00
C ARG A 16 -6.18 3.04 -11.29
N TYR A 17 -4.94 2.69 -11.62
CA TYR A 17 -4.16 3.30 -12.70
C TYR A 17 -3.55 2.30 -13.69
N GLY A 18 -3.62 1.00 -13.40
CA GLY A 18 -3.08 -0.06 -14.26
C GLY A 18 -1.57 -0.28 -14.13
N ASP A 19 -1.08 -1.32 -14.79
CA ASP A 19 0.32 -1.77 -14.72
C ASP A 19 1.32 -0.72 -15.25
N ASP A 20 0.98 0.00 -16.31
CA ASP A 20 1.86 1.03 -16.90
C ASP A 20 2.20 2.13 -15.88
N PHE A 21 1.25 2.49 -15.02
CA PHE A 21 1.48 3.44 -13.94
C PHE A 21 2.45 2.86 -12.91
N TRP A 22 2.29 1.59 -12.54
CA TRP A 22 3.19 0.93 -11.59
C TRP A 22 4.61 0.82 -12.14
N ILE A 23 4.77 0.46 -13.41
CA ILE A 23 6.07 0.42 -14.08
C ILE A 23 6.76 1.79 -14.00
N ALA A 24 6.02 2.88 -14.24
CA ALA A 24 6.55 4.23 -14.10
C ALA A 24 6.93 4.57 -12.64
N VAL A 25 6.18 4.08 -11.67
CA VAL A 25 6.49 4.22 -10.24
C VAL A 25 7.83 3.56 -9.92
N LEU A 26 8.05 2.31 -10.36
CA LEU A 26 9.28 1.56 -10.11
C LEU A 26 10.50 2.17 -10.82
N ALA A 27 10.31 2.66 -12.04
CA ALA A 27 11.37 3.35 -12.78
C ALA A 27 11.93 4.57 -12.02
N ARG A 28 11.10 5.25 -11.22
CA ARG A 28 11.51 6.40 -10.41
C ARG A 28 12.16 6.02 -9.08
N THR A 29 11.79 4.89 -8.49
CA THR A 29 12.34 4.42 -7.21
C THR A 29 13.61 3.60 -7.38
N GLY A 30 13.84 3.05 -8.59
CA GLY A 30 14.97 2.16 -8.86
C GLY A 30 14.72 0.72 -8.42
N PHE A 31 13.49 0.37 -8.06
CA PHE A 31 13.13 -1.01 -7.75
C PHE A 31 13.18 -1.90 -9.00
N GLU A 32 13.68 -3.12 -8.80
CA GLU A 32 13.55 -4.17 -9.80
C GLU A 32 12.14 -4.78 -9.74
N MET A 33 11.51 -4.92 -10.91
CA MET A 33 10.19 -5.52 -11.06
C MET A 33 10.14 -6.93 -10.45
N GLY A 34 9.13 -7.18 -9.61
CA GLY A 34 8.94 -8.43 -8.88
C GLY A 34 9.73 -8.55 -7.57
N LYS A 35 10.51 -7.53 -7.19
CA LYS A 35 11.25 -7.50 -5.91
C LYS A 35 10.78 -6.41 -4.97
N GLU A 36 9.91 -5.52 -5.43
CA GLU A 36 9.44 -4.34 -4.70
C GLU A 36 8.40 -4.64 -3.62
N ASN A 37 7.75 -5.81 -3.66
CA ASN A 37 6.54 -6.13 -2.90
C ASN A 37 6.50 -7.59 -2.40
N ILE A 38 7.65 -8.20 -2.14
CA ILE A 38 7.71 -9.57 -1.58
C ILE A 38 7.09 -9.54 -0.18
N VAL A 39 5.90 -10.12 -0.02
CA VAL A 39 5.04 -9.97 1.18
C VAL A 39 5.80 -10.24 2.49
N ASN A 40 6.58 -11.33 2.54
CA ASN A 40 7.30 -11.77 3.74
C ASN A 40 8.71 -11.16 3.87
N HIS A 41 9.01 -10.09 3.14
CA HIS A 41 10.28 -9.37 3.22
C HIS A 41 10.14 -8.10 4.06
N TYR A 42 11.22 -7.67 4.71
CA TYR A 42 11.24 -6.39 5.41
C TYR A 42 12.06 -5.38 4.61
N TYR A 43 11.41 -4.32 4.15
CA TYR A 43 12.05 -3.21 3.45
C TYR A 43 12.46 -2.13 4.46
N PRO A 44 13.51 -1.33 4.20
CA PRO A 44 13.74 -0.08 4.90
C PRO A 44 12.50 0.84 4.85
N ASP A 45 12.26 1.67 5.87
CA ASP A 45 11.12 2.61 5.81
C ASP A 45 11.31 3.68 4.73
N GLY A 46 12.56 4.08 4.47
CA GLY A 46 12.91 5.00 3.38
C GLY A 46 12.45 4.52 2.01
N ASP A 47 12.44 3.20 1.79
CA ASP A 47 11.96 2.59 0.56
C ASP A 47 10.45 2.76 0.39
N THR A 48 9.68 2.58 1.47
CA THR A 48 8.24 2.82 1.45
C THR A 48 7.92 4.29 1.19
N TYR A 49 8.66 5.21 1.82
CA TYR A 49 8.49 6.64 1.54
C TYR A 49 8.85 7.01 0.10
N ALA A 50 9.93 6.45 -0.45
CA ALA A 50 10.30 6.68 -1.86
C ALA A 50 9.21 6.17 -2.83
N LEU A 51 8.59 5.03 -2.51
CA LEU A 51 7.47 4.48 -3.28
C LEU A 51 6.26 5.42 -3.27
N ILE A 52 5.86 5.91 -2.09
CA ILE A 52 4.74 6.85 -1.96
C ILE A 52 5.04 8.20 -2.62
N ASP A 53 6.28 8.68 -2.53
CA ASP A 53 6.73 9.90 -3.21
C ASP A 53 6.63 9.77 -4.73
N SER A 54 6.99 8.60 -5.26
CA SER A 54 6.88 8.29 -6.68
C SER A 54 5.42 8.29 -7.14
N VAL A 55 4.54 7.63 -6.38
CA VAL A 55 3.09 7.64 -6.62
C VAL A 55 2.53 9.06 -6.58
N SER A 56 2.85 9.83 -5.54
CA SER A 56 2.41 11.22 -5.37
C SER A 56 2.80 12.09 -6.58
N ALA A 57 4.05 11.97 -7.04
CA ALA A 57 4.55 12.72 -8.20
C ALA A 57 3.83 12.35 -9.51
N LEU A 58 3.60 11.06 -9.76
CA LEU A 58 2.97 10.58 -11.00
C LEU A 58 1.45 10.79 -11.03
N ALA A 59 0.77 10.53 -9.91
CA ALA A 59 -0.67 10.75 -9.76
C ALA A 59 -1.03 12.23 -9.56
N LYS A 60 -0.03 13.10 -9.35
CA LYS A 60 -0.18 14.56 -9.13
C LYS A 60 -1.10 14.88 -7.96
N ILE A 61 -0.97 14.12 -6.87
CA ILE A 61 -1.70 14.33 -5.62
C ILE A 61 -0.72 14.46 -4.46
N PRO A 62 -1.07 15.20 -3.38
CA PRO A 62 -0.22 15.30 -2.19
C PRO A 62 0.05 13.93 -1.56
N ARG A 63 1.20 13.78 -0.89
CA ARG A 63 1.57 12.53 -0.20
C ARG A 63 0.54 12.14 0.84
N GLU A 64 0.01 13.13 1.54
CA GLU A 64 -1.02 12.98 2.57
C GLU A 64 -2.26 12.31 1.99
N GLN A 65 -2.66 12.72 0.79
CA GLN A 65 -3.79 12.11 0.09
C GLN A 65 -3.50 10.66 -0.32
N VAL A 66 -2.26 10.33 -0.71
CA VAL A 66 -1.87 8.93 -0.99
C VAL A 66 -1.99 8.07 0.27
N TRP A 67 -1.54 8.59 1.42
CA TRP A 67 -1.63 7.87 2.69
C TRP A 67 -3.06 7.68 3.17
N GLU A 68 -3.92 8.69 3.01
CA GLU A 68 -5.35 8.57 3.32
C GLU A 68 -6.03 7.51 2.44
N MET A 69 -5.75 7.54 1.13
CA MET A 69 -6.25 6.52 0.19
C MET A 69 -5.75 5.12 0.57
N TYR A 70 -4.47 5.00 0.93
CA TYR A 70 -3.89 3.73 1.38
C TYR A 70 -4.57 3.20 2.63
N GLY A 71 -4.83 4.04 3.64
CA GLY A 71 -5.49 3.62 4.87
C GLY A 71 -6.89 3.07 4.61
N ALA A 72 -7.68 3.74 3.77
CA ALA A 72 -9.01 3.26 3.37
C ALA A 72 -8.93 1.94 2.59
N PHE A 73 -8.04 1.88 1.59
CA PHE A 73 -7.84 0.69 0.76
C PHE A 73 -7.37 -0.52 1.58
N LEU A 74 -6.46 -0.32 2.53
CA LEU A 74 -5.86 -1.42 3.31
C LEU A 74 -6.94 -2.21 4.08
N ILE A 75 -7.92 -1.52 4.66
CA ILE A 75 -9.02 -2.16 5.40
C ILE A 75 -9.88 -3.01 4.45
N GLU A 76 -10.27 -2.44 3.31
CA GLU A 76 -11.07 -3.16 2.31
C GLU A 76 -10.29 -4.36 1.74
N TYR A 77 -9.03 -4.13 1.37
CA TYR A 77 -8.17 -5.13 0.77
C TYR A 77 -7.89 -6.30 1.72
N THR A 78 -7.64 -6.03 3.01
CA THR A 78 -7.42 -7.09 4.01
C THR A 78 -8.68 -7.95 4.20
N MET A 79 -9.89 -7.35 4.18
CA MET A 79 -11.14 -8.11 4.18
C MET A 79 -11.29 -8.99 2.93
N GLU A 80 -10.97 -8.46 1.75
CA GLU A 80 -11.08 -9.20 0.48
C GLU A 80 -10.17 -10.43 0.43
N ILE A 81 -8.96 -10.34 0.95
CA ILE A 81 -7.96 -11.43 0.90
C ILE A 81 -8.10 -12.43 2.06
N GLY A 82 -9.21 -12.39 2.80
CA GLY A 82 -9.56 -13.39 3.81
C GLY A 82 -9.01 -13.14 5.21
N TRP A 83 -8.62 -11.90 5.52
CA TRP A 83 -8.22 -11.48 6.87
C TRP A 83 -9.40 -10.84 7.63
N ASP A 84 -10.63 -11.06 7.17
CA ASP A 84 -11.85 -10.52 7.76
C ASP A 84 -12.09 -11.04 9.18
N GLU A 85 -11.77 -12.32 9.44
CA GLU A 85 -11.84 -12.89 10.79
C GLU A 85 -10.86 -12.19 11.74
N LEU A 86 -9.61 -11.96 11.30
CA LEU A 86 -8.64 -11.20 12.10
C LEU A 86 -9.17 -9.80 12.40
N LEU A 87 -9.64 -9.06 11.40
CA LEU A 87 -10.17 -7.71 11.61
C LEU A 87 -11.37 -7.69 12.58
N ARG A 88 -12.27 -8.68 12.48
CA ARG A 88 -13.41 -8.83 13.40
C ARG A 88 -12.98 -9.11 14.84
N THR A 89 -11.85 -9.80 15.04
CA THR A 89 -11.29 -10.01 16.39
C THR A 89 -10.67 -8.75 16.99
N MET A 90 -10.25 -7.78 16.17
CA MET A 90 -9.62 -6.54 16.66
C MET A 90 -10.63 -5.65 17.39
N SER A 91 -11.83 -5.45 16.83
CA SER A 91 -12.98 -4.86 17.53
C SER A 91 -14.22 -4.79 16.62
N PRO A 92 -15.45 -4.89 17.16
CA PRO A 92 -16.66 -4.68 16.36
C PRO A 92 -16.95 -3.20 16.04
N ASN A 93 -16.21 -2.24 16.61
CA ASN A 93 -16.44 -0.81 16.37
C ASN A 93 -15.15 0.02 16.45
N LEU A 94 -15.20 1.22 15.87
CA LEU A 94 -14.07 2.15 15.80
C LEU A 94 -13.47 2.49 17.17
N LYS A 95 -14.34 2.67 18.18
CA LYS A 95 -13.90 3.02 19.54
C LYS A 95 -13.09 1.90 20.17
N GLY A 96 -13.49 0.65 20.02
CA GLY A 96 -12.74 -0.48 20.56
C GLY A 96 -11.54 -0.87 19.71
N PHE A 97 -11.46 -0.43 18.45
CA PHE A 97 -10.29 -0.65 17.59
C PHE A 97 -9.12 0.29 17.93
N PHE A 98 -9.42 1.53 18.34
CA PHE A 98 -8.42 2.54 18.70
C PHE A 98 -8.29 2.81 20.21
N GLY A 99 -9.13 2.18 21.03
CA GLY A 99 -9.31 2.49 22.46
C GLY A 99 -8.59 1.58 23.42
#